data_AF-A0A950LSZ0-F1
#
_entry.id   AF-A0A950LSZ0-F1
#
_cell.length_a   1.000
_cell.length_b   1.000
_cell.length_c   1.000
_cell.angle_alpha   90.00
_cell.angle_beta   90.00
_cell.angle_gamma   90.00
#
_symmetry.space_group_name_H-M   'P 1'
#
loop_
_entity.id
_entity.type
_entity.pdbx_description
1 polymer ?
#
loop_
_entity_poly.entity_id
_entity_poly.type
_entity_poly.pdbx_seq_one_letter_code
_entity_poly.pdbx_strand_id
1 'polypeptide(L)' 'MCGIVGILGANAVAGELVAALKRLEYRGYDSAGIATLEAGRLTRLRAEGKLKNLE' A
#
# COMPACT_ATOMS: atom_id res chain seq x y z
N MET A 1 11.76 7.35 8.30
CA MET A 1 12.03 7.48 6.84
C MET A 1 10.82 6.87 6.12
N CYS A 2 10.52 7.24 4.87
CA CYS A 2 9.32 6.75 4.18
C CYS A 2 9.69 5.85 2.99
N GLY A 3 8.85 4.86 2.68
CA GLY A 3 8.93 4.03 1.49
C GLY A 3 7.67 4.20 0.64
N ILE A 4 7.82 4.29 -0.68
CA ILE A 4 6.70 4.44 -1.63
C ILE A 4 6.92 3.43 -2.76
N VAL A 5 5.83 2.80 -3.19
CA VAL A 5 5.77 1.92 -4.37
C VAL A 5 4.46 2.18 -5.11
N GLY A 6 4.47 2.02 -6.43
CA GLY A 6 3.29 2.12 -7.28
C GLY A 6 3.29 1.00 -8.31
N ILE A 7 2.10 0.51 -8.66
CA ILE A 7 1.89 -0.50 -9.69
C ILE A 7 0.82 0.05 -10.63
N LEU A 8 1.10 0.03 -11.94
CA LEU A 8 0.16 0.38 -12.98
C LEU A 8 -0.11 -0.87 -13.82
N GLY A 9 -1.38 -1.23 -13.96
CA GLY A 9 -1.79 -2.42 -14.70
C GLY A 9 -3.30 -2.46 -14.94
N ALA A 10 -3.74 -3.43 -15.73
CA ALA A 10 -5.15 -3.64 -16.04
C ALA A 10 -5.90 -4.52 -15.00
N ASN A 11 -5.15 -5.17 -14.11
CA ASN A 11 -5.68 -6.08 -13.10
C ASN A 11 -5.75 -5.42 -11.72
N ALA A 12 -6.43 -6.05 -10.77
CA ALA A 12 -6.41 -5.62 -9.37
C ALA A 12 -5.03 -5.86 -8.74
N VAL A 13 -4.42 -4.81 -8.20
CA VAL A 13 -3.01 -4.81 -7.70
C VAL A 13 -2.89 -4.59 -6.20
N ALA A 14 -4.00 -4.55 -5.46
CA ALA A 14 -3.99 -4.21 -4.03
C ALA A 14 -3.08 -5.15 -3.20
N GLY A 15 -3.16 -6.47 -3.44
CA GLY A 15 -2.33 -7.45 -2.74
C GLY A 15 -0.84 -7.34 -3.08
N GLU A 16 -0.52 -7.05 -4.34
CA GLU A 16 0.86 -6.87 -4.81
C GLU A 16 1.48 -5.59 -4.24
N LEU A 17 0.70 -4.51 -4.12
CA LEU A 17 1.10 -3.27 -3.43
C LEU A 17 1.47 -3.56 -1.97
N VAL A 18 0.63 -4.29 -1.24
CA VAL A 18 0.92 -4.68 0.16
C VAL A 18 2.17 -5.55 0.24
N ALA A 19 2.32 -6.53 -0.66
CA ALA A 19 3.52 -7.38 -0.71
C ALA A 19 4.81 -6.58 -1.01
N ALA A 20 4.74 -5.58 -1.89
CA ALA A 20 5.86 -4.72 -2.19
C ALA A 20 6.19 -3.77 -1.02
N LEU A 21 5.17 -3.21 -0.35
CA LEU A 21 5.36 -2.41 0.86
C LEU A 21 6.00 -3.21 2.00
N LYS A 22 5.68 -4.51 2.14
CA LYS A 22 6.33 -5.39 3.14
C LYS A 22 7.85 -5.42 2.97
N ARG A 23 8.34 -5.40 1.73
CA ARG A 23 9.79 -5.36 1.42
C ARG A 23 10.43 -4.01 1.75
N LEU A 24 9.63 -2.94 1.91
CA LEU A 24 10.07 -1.60 2.26
C LEU A 24 9.84 -1.26 3.74
N GLU A 25 9.28 -2.18 4.54
CA GLU A 25 8.90 -1.93 5.94
C GLU A 25 10.10 -1.48 6.79
N TYR A 26 11.31 -1.94 6.49
CA TYR A 26 12.55 -1.50 7.16
C TYR A 26 12.80 0.03 7.10
N ARG A 27 12.12 0.76 6.22
CA ARG A 27 12.26 2.22 6.10
C ARG A 27 11.38 2.99 7.08
N GLY A 28 10.25 2.43 7.50
CA GLY A 28 9.30 3.12 8.36
C GLY A 28 8.16 2.22 8.85
N TYR A 29 7.76 2.44 10.12
CA TYR A 29 6.83 1.59 10.85
C TYR A 29 5.71 2.37 11.55
N ASP A 30 5.70 3.69 11.38
CA ASP A 30 4.80 4.60 12.11
C ASP A 30 3.38 4.62 11.50
N SER A 31 3.28 4.40 10.20
CA SER A 31 2.01 4.29 9.48
C SER A 31 2.20 3.62 8.13
N ALA A 32 1.11 3.08 7.58
CA ALA A 32 1.07 2.54 6.23
C ALA A 32 -0.26 2.89 5.54
N GLY A 33 -0.25 2.90 4.21
CA GLY A 33 -1.47 3.06 3.43
C GLY A 33 -1.29 2.67 1.98
N ILE A 34 -2.41 2.33 1.34
CA ILE A 34 -2.51 2.07 -0.10
C ILE A 34 -3.67 2.86 -0.68
N ALA A 35 -3.58 3.18 -1.97
CA ALA A 35 -4.68 3.73 -2.74
C ALA A 35 -4.78 2.97 -4.06
N THR A 36 -6.00 2.62 -4.46
CA THR A 36 -6.30 1.97 -5.74
C THR A 36 -7.28 2.82 -6.53
N LEU A 37 -7.16 2.78 -7.86
CA LEU A 37 -8.08 3.43 -8.78
C LEU A 37 -8.83 2.35 -9.55
N GLU A 38 -10.12 2.21 -9.30
CA GLU A 38 -10.98 1.21 -9.94
C GLU A 38 -12.18 1.90 -10.58
N ALA A 39 -12.39 1.71 -11.88
CA ALA A 39 -13.48 2.33 -12.64
C ALA A 39 -13.59 3.86 -12.43
N GLY A 40 -12.45 4.56 -12.38
CA GLY A 40 -12.40 6.00 -12.12
C GLY A 40 -12.62 6.40 -10.66
N ARG A 41 -12.84 5.45 -9.75
CA ARG A 41 -13.02 5.69 -8.32
C ARG A 41 -11.74 5.41 -7.55
N LEU A 42 -11.24 6.42 -6.86
CA LEU A 42 -10.11 6.28 -5.94
C LEU A 42 -10.60 5.73 -4.60
N THR A 43 -10.05 4.59 -4.20
CA THR A 43 -10.23 4.02 -2.86
C THR A 43 -8.92 4.11 -2.10
N ARG A 44 -8.99 4.42 -0.80
CA ARG A 44 -7.79 4.55 0.05
C ARG A 44 -7.98 3.83 1.37
N LEU A 45 -6.97 3.08 1.77
CA LEU A 45 -6.84 2.43 3.07
C LEU A 45 -5.59 2.95 3.78
N ARG A 46 -5.72 3.23 5.07
CA ARG A 46 -4.61 3.70 5.92
C ARG A 46 -4.73 3.03 7.28
N ALA A 47 -3.59 2.70 7.86
CA ALA A 47 -3.50 2.21 9.22
C ALA A 47 -2.30 2.87 9.91
N GLU A 48 -2.47 3.20 11.19
CA GLU A 48 -1.35 3.59 12.04
C GLU A 48 -0.52 2.35 12.39
N GLY A 49 0.78 2.55 12.62
CA GLY A 49 1.72 1.49 12.94
C GLY A 49 2.12 0.64 11.73
N LYS A 50 2.43 -0.64 12.01
CA LYS A 50 3.02 -1.58 11.06
C LYS A 50 2.07 -1.94 9.93
N LEU A 51 2.66 -2.37 8.81
CA LEU A 51 1.93 -2.69 7.59
C LEU A 51 0.89 -3.82 7.76
N LYS A 52 1.11 -4.74 8.71
CA LYS A 52 0.15 -5.79 9.09
C LYS A 52 -1.25 -5.25 9.47
N ASN A 53 -1.34 -3.97 9.84
CA ASN A 53 -2.62 -3.34 10.20
C ASN A 53 -3.45 -2.96 8.96
N LEU A 54 -2.94 -3.18 7.73
CA LEU A 54 -3.68 -3.09 6.47
C LEU A 54 -4.24 -4.44 5.98
N GLU A 55 -3.91 -5.55 6.65
CA GLU A 55 -4.42 -6.91 6.30
C GLU A 55 -5.86 -7.13 6.76
#